data_AF-A0A554ME80-F1
#
_entry.id   AF-A0A554ME80-F1
#
_cell.length_a   1.000
_cell.length_b   1.000
_cell.length_c   1.000
_cell.angle_alpha   90.00
_cell.angle_beta   90.00
_cell.angle_gamma   90.00
#
_symmetry.space_group_name_H-M   'P 1'
#
loop_
_entity.id
_entity.type
_entity.pdbx_description
1 polymer ?
#
loop_
_entity_poly.entity_id
_entity_poly.type
_entity_poly.pdbx_seq_one_letter_code
_entity_poly.pdbx_strand_id
1 'polypeptide(L)'
;MITGQEVILGKDVFEWLISYGYPILIIVSLVDTTYIAFFAGILSSLGVFNPFIVLAICVSMRLLTDSIIFFLAKSGFSFLEKFRFYRKVIKKIKTEDELGENEWTPLFKEHIVKTLLVTKLIPIPGIPEAVLIAGGALGASYKKAMTGVFFGQLVWVSAIIAVGYYFGGAIKSSRYFFDTLAFIIISAVVLFWLYRRYVHKHIKVMPWYKNFIGNGESDTRIKTKSKTTTKTKIFIGTDHAGFELKGKLVKFLKNLGYDVIDKGAYKYDEADDYTDFVSFVAKEISNNPDNSKGIILGGSGQGEAMISDRFKNVRTAVYYGGDTEVVKLSREHNDANILSLGARFITEEEAKTVAKLWLDTPFSKEERHVRRIKEIESLSFGATK
;
A
#
# COMPACT_ATOMS: atom_id res chain seq x y z
N MET A 1 18.89 -2.48 -13.38
CA MET A 1 19.90 -1.42 -13.13
C MET A 1 19.12 -0.18 -12.79
N ILE A 2 18.95 0.12 -11.50
CA ILE A 2 18.43 1.42 -11.08
C ILE A 2 19.55 2.40 -11.41
N THR A 3 19.30 3.21 -12.43
CA THR A 3 20.26 4.19 -12.95
C THR A 3 20.69 5.12 -11.83
N GLY A 4 22.00 5.33 -11.70
CA GLY A 4 22.62 6.13 -10.62
C GLY A 4 22.09 7.56 -10.47
N GLN A 5 21.26 8.06 -11.38
CA GLN A 5 20.61 9.38 -11.28
C GLN A 5 19.57 9.50 -10.16
N GLU A 6 18.79 8.47 -9.83
CA GLU A 6 17.80 8.56 -8.75
C GLU A 6 18.44 8.54 -7.34
N VAL A 7 19.57 7.84 -7.21
CA VAL A 7 20.36 7.82 -5.96
C VAL A 7 21.06 9.16 -5.72
N ILE A 8 21.38 9.89 -6.80
CA ILE A 8 21.97 11.24 -6.74
C ILE A 8 20.93 12.27 -6.27
N LEU A 9 19.69 12.22 -6.80
CA LEU A 9 18.64 13.18 -6.42
C LEU A 9 18.30 13.14 -4.91
N GLY A 10 18.23 11.93 -4.33
CA GLY A 10 17.98 11.76 -2.89
C GLY A 10 19.14 12.27 -2.02
N LYS A 11 20.37 12.17 -2.51
CA LYS A 11 21.56 12.64 -1.81
C LYS A 11 21.67 14.17 -1.83
N ASP A 12 21.39 14.79 -2.98
CA ASP A 12 21.44 16.25 -3.14
C ASP A 12 20.36 16.95 -2.30
N VAL A 13 19.13 16.41 -2.26
CA VAL A 13 18.06 16.94 -1.40
C VAL A 13 18.40 16.76 0.08
N PHE A 14 19.02 15.63 0.45
CA PHE A 14 19.42 15.37 1.83
C PHE A 14 20.60 16.27 2.27
N GLU A 15 21.60 16.46 1.43
CA GLU A 15 22.72 17.39 1.65
C GLU A 15 22.21 18.85 1.69
N TRP A 16 21.23 19.20 0.84
CA TRP A 16 20.53 20.48 0.89
C TRP A 16 19.80 20.69 2.22
N LEU A 17 19.01 19.72 2.69
CA LEU A 17 18.32 19.78 3.99
C LEU A 17 19.30 19.93 5.17
N ILE A 18 20.45 19.23 5.12
CA ILE A 18 21.50 19.37 6.13
C ILE A 18 22.15 20.76 6.08
N SER A 19 22.38 21.32 4.89
CA SER A 19 23.04 22.61 4.71
C SER A 19 22.26 23.77 5.37
N TYR A 20 20.93 23.72 5.34
CA TYR A 20 20.07 24.72 5.99
C TYR A 20 19.88 24.47 7.48
N GLY A 21 20.20 23.28 8.00
CA GLY A 21 20.25 22.98 9.43
C GLY A 21 18.94 23.25 10.18
N TYR A 22 19.01 23.92 11.34
CA TYR A 22 17.84 24.28 12.15
C TYR A 22 16.90 25.33 11.54
N PRO A 23 17.36 26.33 10.76
CA PRO A 23 16.49 27.29 10.07
C PRO A 23 15.33 26.68 9.28
N ILE A 24 15.54 25.57 8.58
CA ILE A 24 14.45 24.93 7.83
C ILE A 24 13.37 24.40 8.76
N LEU A 25 13.76 23.83 9.91
CA LEU A 25 12.84 23.31 10.93
C LEU A 25 11.93 24.40 11.46
N ILE A 26 12.41 25.64 11.60
CA ILE A 26 11.60 26.78 12.04
C ILE A 26 10.45 27.03 11.07
N ILE A 27 10.74 27.05 9.76
CA ILE A 27 9.73 27.33 8.72
C ILE A 27 8.73 26.20 8.61
N VAL A 28 9.20 24.95 8.50
CA VAL A 28 8.31 23.80 8.27
C VAL A 28 7.50 23.42 9.51
N SER A 29 8.00 23.70 10.72
CA SER A 29 7.25 23.47 11.97
C SER A 29 6.02 24.37 12.11
N LEU A 30 5.94 25.47 11.36
CA LEU A 30 4.74 26.32 11.29
C LEU A 30 3.60 25.64 10.53
N VAL A 31 3.91 24.69 9.64
CA VAL A 31 2.92 23.97 8.83
C VAL A 31 2.38 22.77 9.59
N ASP A 32 3.27 21.85 9.99
CA ASP A 32 2.88 20.67 10.77
C ASP A 32 3.98 20.27 11.75
N THR A 33 3.72 20.44 13.04
CA THR A 33 4.72 20.13 14.07
C THR A 33 4.89 18.62 14.30
N THR A 34 3.86 17.80 14.05
CA THR A 34 3.89 16.36 14.39
C THR A 34 4.76 15.59 13.41
N TYR A 35 4.54 15.77 12.10
CA TYR A 35 5.36 15.10 11.09
C TYR A 35 6.82 15.57 11.17
N ILE A 36 7.03 16.87 11.36
CA ILE A 36 8.38 17.44 11.45
C ILE A 36 9.11 16.92 12.69
N ALA A 37 8.45 16.84 13.85
CA ALA A 37 9.05 16.25 15.05
C ALA A 37 9.48 14.79 14.84
N PHE A 38 8.67 14.00 14.13
CA PHE A 38 8.99 12.60 13.82
C PHE A 38 10.23 12.48 12.92
N PHE A 39 10.24 13.18 11.78
CA PHE A 39 11.36 13.15 10.85
C PHE A 39 12.63 13.75 11.45
N ALA A 40 12.52 14.86 12.17
CA ALA A 40 13.64 15.44 12.89
C ALA A 40 14.18 14.49 13.97
N GLY A 41 13.31 13.70 14.62
CA GLY A 41 13.72 12.61 15.51
C GLY A 41 14.57 11.55 14.81
N ILE A 42 14.15 11.10 13.61
CA ILE A 42 14.95 10.19 12.78
C ILE A 42 16.32 10.81 12.49
N LEU A 43 16.35 12.05 12.01
CA LEU A 43 17.58 12.78 11.68
C LEU A 43 18.47 12.99 12.92
N SER A 44 17.88 13.18 14.10
CA SER A 44 18.61 13.23 15.37
C SER A 44 19.34 11.92 15.68
N SER A 45 18.72 10.76 15.43
CA SER A 45 19.40 9.46 15.63
C SER A 45 20.59 9.25 14.68
N LEU A 46 20.56 9.92 13.52
CA LEU A 46 21.64 9.93 12.54
C LEU A 46 22.72 10.98 12.87
N GLY A 47 22.56 11.75 13.94
CA GLY A 47 23.50 12.78 14.37
C GLY A 47 23.37 14.11 13.64
N VAL A 48 22.33 14.30 12.81
CA VAL A 48 22.10 15.54 12.06
C VAL A 48 21.61 16.67 12.97
N PHE A 49 20.71 16.34 13.91
CA PHE A 49 20.11 17.32 14.83
C PHE A 49 20.23 16.90 16.30
N ASN A 50 20.35 17.87 17.20
CA ASN A 50 20.19 17.63 18.62
C ASN A 50 18.69 17.55 18.96
N PRO A 51 18.20 16.43 19.54
CA PRO A 51 16.78 16.22 19.78
C PRO A 51 16.17 17.24 20.77
N PHE A 52 16.96 17.80 21.68
CA PHE A 52 16.48 18.84 22.61
C PHE A 52 16.31 20.19 21.91
N ILE A 53 17.17 20.51 20.94
CA ILE A 53 17.02 21.72 20.12
C ILE A 53 15.79 21.57 19.20
N VAL A 54 15.60 20.39 18.59
CA VAL A 54 14.39 20.08 17.81
C VAL A 54 13.13 20.27 18.65
N LEU A 55 13.12 19.73 19.88
CA LEU A 55 12.00 19.91 20.82
C LEU A 55 11.74 21.40 21.09
N ALA A 56 12.78 22.17 21.42
CA ALA A 56 12.64 23.60 21.69
C ALA A 56 12.06 24.36 20.48
N ILE A 57 12.54 24.08 19.27
CA ILE A 57 12.03 24.70 18.03
C ILE A 57 10.57 24.33 17.81
N CYS A 58 10.25 23.04 17.83
CA CYS A 58 8.89 22.54 17.55
C CYS A 58 7.86 23.10 18.55
N VAL A 59 8.19 23.09 19.85
CA VAL A 59 7.32 23.64 20.89
C VAL A 59 7.17 25.15 20.73
N SER A 60 8.26 25.88 20.47
CA SER A 60 8.23 27.34 20.31
C SER A 60 7.41 27.78 19.09
N MET A 61 7.60 27.13 17.95
CA MET A 61 6.85 27.43 16.72
C MET A 61 5.37 27.11 16.89
N ARG A 62 5.04 26.00 17.57
CA ARG A 62 3.64 25.68 17.84
C ARG A 62 2.99 26.70 18.77
N LEU A 63 3.66 27.11 19.85
CA LEU A 63 3.16 28.18 20.73
C LEU A 63 2.94 29.48 19.97
N LEU A 64 3.83 29.85 19.06
CA LEU A 64 3.68 31.03 18.22
C LEU A 64 2.41 30.95 17.38
N THR A 65 2.19 29.84 16.65
CA THR A 65 0.99 29.65 15.83
C THR A 65 -0.29 29.66 16.66
N ASP A 66 -0.31 28.95 17.80
CA ASP A 66 -1.48 28.88 18.69
C ASP A 66 -1.77 30.23 19.35
N SER A 67 -0.74 31.03 19.64
CA SER A 67 -0.88 32.40 20.15
C SER A 67 -1.55 33.29 19.12
N ILE A 68 -1.13 33.21 17.85
CA ILE A 68 -1.75 33.96 16.75
C ILE A 68 -3.23 33.58 16.64
N ILE A 69 -3.56 32.29 16.63
CA ILE A 69 -4.95 31.81 16.55
C ILE A 69 -5.77 32.34 17.75
N PHE A 70 -5.25 32.24 18.96
CA PHE A 70 -5.93 32.68 20.17
C PHE A 70 -6.23 34.18 20.15
N PHE A 71 -5.24 35.01 19.78
CA PHE A 71 -5.42 36.46 19.68
C PHE A 71 -6.35 36.86 18.54
N LEU A 72 -6.28 36.19 17.38
CA LEU A 72 -7.22 36.42 16.28
C LEU A 72 -8.67 36.12 16.67
N ALA A 73 -8.88 35.06 17.45
CA ALA A 73 -10.19 34.71 17.97
C ALA A 73 -10.67 35.73 19.02
N LYS A 74 -9.77 36.21 19.90
CA LYS A 74 -10.08 37.23 20.92
C LYS A 74 -10.41 38.60 20.32
N SER A 75 -9.69 39.01 19.27
CA SER A 75 -9.90 40.30 18.60
C SER A 75 -11.02 40.28 17.56
N GLY A 76 -11.77 39.18 17.44
CA GLY A 76 -12.97 39.08 16.62
C GLY A 76 -12.73 39.34 15.12
N PHE A 77 -11.93 38.51 14.45
CA PHE A 77 -11.64 38.72 13.02
C PHE A 77 -12.57 37.98 12.03
N SER A 78 -13.07 38.76 11.07
CA SER A 78 -13.78 38.35 9.83
C SER A 78 -13.00 37.33 8.96
N PHE A 79 -11.68 37.20 9.15
CA PHE A 79 -10.84 36.27 8.39
C PHE A 79 -11.15 34.79 8.70
N LEU A 80 -11.31 34.42 9.97
CA LEU A 80 -11.64 33.04 10.35
C LEU A 80 -13.05 32.65 9.90
N GLU A 81 -13.96 33.62 9.79
CA GLU A 81 -15.27 33.40 9.20
C GLU A 81 -15.21 33.07 7.70
N LYS A 82 -14.12 33.37 6.97
CA LYS A 82 -14.01 32.95 5.55
C LYS A 82 -13.98 31.43 5.41
N PHE A 83 -13.50 30.71 6.41
CA PHE A 83 -13.43 29.26 6.42
C PHE A 83 -14.72 28.66 6.99
N ARG A 84 -15.37 27.79 6.20
CA ARG A 84 -16.69 27.21 6.51
C ARG A 84 -16.75 26.52 7.87
N PHE A 85 -15.69 25.82 8.25
CA PHE A 85 -15.60 25.09 9.52
C PHE A 85 -15.57 26.04 10.72
N TYR A 86 -14.61 26.97 10.74
CA TYR A 86 -14.44 27.92 11.85
C TYR A 86 -15.62 28.88 11.98
N ARG A 87 -16.25 29.29 10.86
CA ARG A 87 -17.48 30.11 10.88
C ARG A 87 -18.60 29.46 11.68
N LYS A 88 -18.83 28.14 11.52
CA LYS A 88 -19.90 27.44 12.25
C LYS A 88 -19.66 27.43 13.75
N VAL A 89 -18.41 27.18 14.16
CA VAL A 89 -18.02 27.14 15.57
C VAL A 89 -18.18 28.53 16.20
N ILE A 90 -17.65 29.57 15.58
CA ILE A 90 -17.73 30.94 16.09
C ILE A 90 -19.18 31.42 16.18
N LYS A 91 -20.00 31.18 15.13
CA LYS A 91 -21.42 31.56 15.16
C LYS A 91 -22.18 30.87 16.28
N LYS A 92 -21.99 29.56 16.47
CA LYS A 92 -22.66 28.81 17.52
C LYS A 92 -22.32 29.39 18.91
N ILE A 93 -21.03 29.62 19.17
CA ILE A 93 -20.55 30.17 20.45
C ILE A 93 -21.13 31.56 20.71
N LYS A 94 -21.08 32.48 19.73
CA LYS A 94 -21.62 33.84 19.90
C LYS A 94 -23.13 33.84 20.12
N THR A 95 -23.86 33.00 19.39
CA THR A 95 -25.33 32.91 19.50
C THR A 95 -25.74 32.38 20.89
N GLU A 96 -25.02 31.39 21.41
CA GLU A 96 -25.28 30.81 22.74
C GLU A 96 -24.89 31.78 23.87
N ASP A 97 -23.80 32.55 23.73
CA ASP A 97 -23.36 33.53 24.74
C ASP A 97 -24.26 34.78 24.80
N GLU A 98 -24.73 35.28 23.65
CA GLU A 98 -25.66 36.42 23.55
C GLU A 98 -27.05 36.14 24.15
N LEU A 99 -27.47 34.86 24.19
CA LEU A 99 -28.73 34.44 24.80
C LEU A 99 -28.67 34.33 26.33
N GLY A 100 -27.49 34.49 26.95
CA GLY A 100 -27.33 34.47 28.41
C GLY A 100 -27.59 33.11 29.07
N GLU A 101 -27.72 32.02 28.30
CA GLU A 101 -28.11 30.69 28.77
C GLU A 101 -26.95 29.81 29.29
N ASN A 102 -25.70 30.29 29.29
CA ASN A 102 -24.54 29.38 29.38
C ASN A 102 -23.91 29.24 30.77
N GLU A 103 -24.40 28.27 31.56
CA GLU A 103 -23.70 27.79 32.76
C GLU A 103 -22.28 27.24 32.48
N TRP A 104 -22.00 26.77 31.25
CA TRP A 104 -20.68 26.20 30.94
C TRP A 104 -19.60 27.24 30.70
N THR A 105 -19.91 28.47 30.27
CA THR A 105 -18.90 29.45 29.83
C THR A 105 -17.89 29.79 30.93
N PRO A 106 -18.32 30.05 32.18
CA PRO A 106 -17.42 30.21 33.32
C PRO A 106 -16.58 28.95 33.58
N LEU A 107 -17.21 27.76 33.57
CA LEU A 107 -16.54 26.48 33.79
C LEU A 107 -15.46 26.19 32.74
N PHE A 108 -15.74 26.49 31.47
CA PHE A 108 -14.79 26.35 30.37
C PHE A 108 -13.58 27.29 30.55
N LYS A 109 -13.81 28.55 30.92
CA LYS A 109 -12.73 29.52 31.19
C LYS A 109 -11.87 29.07 32.37
N GLU A 110 -12.49 28.51 33.40
CA GLU A 110 -11.79 27.98 34.57
C GLU A 110 -10.94 26.76 34.22
N HIS A 111 -11.46 25.84 33.42
CA HIS A 111 -10.81 24.59 33.03
C HIS A 111 -10.06 24.63 31.69
N ILE A 112 -9.82 25.82 31.13
CA ILE A 112 -9.16 25.95 29.83
C ILE A 112 -7.76 25.32 29.79
N VAL A 113 -7.02 25.37 30.92
CA VAL A 113 -5.70 24.74 31.05
C VAL A 113 -5.81 23.23 30.84
N LYS A 114 -6.73 22.56 31.57
CA LYS A 114 -6.93 21.11 31.49
C LYS A 114 -7.44 20.69 30.11
N THR A 115 -8.35 21.47 29.55
CA THR A 115 -8.94 21.20 28.23
C THR A 115 -7.88 21.28 27.12
N LEU A 116 -7.06 22.33 27.12
CA LEU A 116 -5.98 22.47 26.15
C LEU A 116 -4.85 21.46 26.36
N LEU A 117 -4.52 21.14 27.61
CA LEU A 117 -3.57 20.09 27.93
C LEU A 117 -3.98 18.75 27.29
N VAL A 118 -5.21 18.29 27.55
CA VAL A 118 -5.72 17.01 27.04
C VAL A 118 -5.78 17.01 25.51
N THR A 119 -6.29 18.08 24.90
CA THR A 119 -6.41 18.14 23.44
C THR A 119 -5.07 18.22 22.73
N LYS A 120 -4.03 18.81 23.34
CA LYS A 120 -2.68 18.84 22.78
C LYS A 120 -1.89 17.55 23.02
N LEU A 121 -2.23 16.77 24.05
CA LEU A 121 -1.66 15.43 24.28
C LEU A 121 -2.14 14.40 23.26
N ILE A 122 -3.37 14.54 22.77
CA ILE A 122 -3.95 13.67 21.73
C ILE A 122 -4.54 14.59 20.66
N PRO A 123 -3.69 15.18 19.79
CA PRO A 123 -4.14 16.19 18.85
C PRO A 123 -4.93 15.54 17.71
N ILE A 124 -6.23 15.38 17.94
CA ILE A 124 -7.19 15.07 16.87
C ILE A 124 -7.27 16.31 15.96
N PRO A 125 -7.06 16.16 14.64
CA PRO A 125 -7.04 17.30 13.72
C PRO A 125 -8.27 18.22 13.88
N GLY A 126 -8.03 19.51 14.13
CA GLY A 126 -9.05 20.54 14.24
C GLY A 126 -9.67 20.74 15.63
N ILE A 127 -9.52 19.78 16.57
CA ILE A 127 -10.06 19.93 17.93
C ILE A 127 -9.26 20.95 18.75
N PRO A 128 -7.92 20.88 18.85
CA PRO A 128 -7.13 21.84 19.62
C PRO A 128 -7.32 23.28 19.12
N GLU A 129 -7.40 23.46 17.79
CA GLU A 129 -7.67 24.75 17.16
C GLU A 129 -9.05 25.28 17.53
N ALA A 130 -10.07 24.42 17.53
CA ALA A 130 -11.43 24.81 17.93
C ALA A 130 -11.48 25.24 19.42
N VAL A 131 -10.79 24.51 20.31
CA VAL A 131 -10.71 24.87 21.74
C VAL A 131 -9.96 26.19 21.94
N LEU A 132 -8.88 26.42 21.19
CA LEU A 132 -8.15 27.69 21.21
C LEU A 132 -9.00 28.86 20.72
N ILE A 133 -9.73 28.67 19.62
CA ILE A 133 -10.64 29.67 19.07
C ILE A 133 -11.76 29.97 20.07
N ALA A 134 -12.38 28.95 20.66
CA ALA A 134 -13.39 29.12 21.68
C ALA A 134 -12.83 29.87 22.91
N GLY A 135 -11.62 29.51 23.36
CA GLY A 135 -10.91 30.20 24.43
C GLY A 135 -10.70 31.69 24.15
N GLY A 136 -10.23 32.03 22.95
CA GLY A 136 -10.04 33.41 22.53
C GLY A 136 -11.36 34.17 22.44
N ALA A 137 -12.34 33.62 21.72
CA ALA A 137 -13.65 34.24 21.47
C ALA A 137 -14.44 34.49 22.76
N LEU A 138 -14.36 33.57 23.74
CA LEU A 138 -15.00 33.72 25.04
C LEU A 138 -14.22 34.63 25.98
N GLY A 139 -13.00 35.07 25.63
CA GLY A 139 -12.19 35.95 26.47
C GLY A 139 -11.50 35.24 27.63
N ALA A 140 -11.13 33.95 27.48
CA ALA A 140 -10.33 33.25 28.46
C ALA A 140 -8.94 33.88 28.63
N SER A 141 -8.25 33.56 29.72
CA SER A 141 -6.91 34.08 29.98
C SER A 141 -5.88 33.47 29.03
N TYR A 142 -5.19 34.31 28.26
CA TYR A 142 -4.10 33.90 27.36
C TYR A 142 -3.01 33.11 28.08
N LYS A 143 -2.57 33.59 29.27
CA LYS A 143 -1.54 32.91 30.06
C LYS A 143 -1.98 31.49 30.41
N LYS A 144 -3.21 31.32 30.92
CA LYS A 144 -3.76 29.99 31.25
C LYS A 144 -3.86 29.10 30.00
N ALA A 145 -4.35 29.65 28.89
CA ALA A 145 -4.49 28.89 27.65
C ALA A 145 -3.13 28.37 27.16
N MET A 146 -2.12 29.25 27.08
CA MET A 146 -0.78 28.87 26.62
C MET A 146 -0.04 27.96 27.61
N THR A 147 -0.34 28.01 28.91
CA THR A 147 0.17 27.02 29.86
C THR A 147 -0.30 25.61 29.51
N GLY A 148 -1.60 25.44 29.22
CA GLY A 148 -2.14 24.14 28.80
C GLY A 148 -1.52 23.66 27.49
N VAL A 149 -1.39 24.56 26.52
CA VAL A 149 -0.74 24.26 25.24
C VAL A 149 0.72 23.84 25.43
N PHE A 150 1.50 24.61 26.18
CA PHE A 150 2.92 24.37 26.39
C PHE A 150 3.17 22.96 26.95
N PHE A 151 2.52 22.60 28.05
CA PHE A 151 2.74 21.30 28.67
C PHE A 151 2.24 20.14 27.81
N GLY A 152 1.09 20.30 27.15
CA GLY A 152 0.56 19.27 26.25
C GLY A 152 1.48 19.04 25.05
N GLN A 153 1.95 20.13 24.44
CA GLN A 153 2.86 20.07 23.29
C GLN A 153 4.24 19.55 23.70
N LEU A 154 4.74 19.93 24.87
CA LEU A 154 6.03 19.45 25.38
C LEU A 154 6.04 17.93 25.49
N VAL A 155 4.99 17.34 26.07
CA VAL A 155 4.85 15.89 26.21
C VAL A 155 4.67 15.23 24.84
N TRP A 156 3.73 15.72 24.03
CA TRP A 156 3.45 15.12 22.72
C TRP A 156 4.65 15.15 21.78
N VAL A 157 5.29 16.31 21.62
CA VAL A 157 6.46 16.45 20.73
C VAL A 157 7.62 15.61 21.23
N SER A 158 7.87 15.55 22.54
CA SER A 158 8.92 14.69 23.10
C SER A 158 8.66 13.22 22.77
N ALA A 159 7.42 12.74 22.90
CA ALA A 159 7.05 11.39 22.55
C ALA A 159 7.27 11.10 21.05
N ILE A 160 6.85 12.02 20.18
CA ILE A 160 6.99 11.86 18.73
C ILE A 160 8.46 11.90 18.29
N ILE A 161 9.28 12.79 18.87
CA ILE A 161 10.73 12.81 18.63
C ILE A 161 11.36 11.49 19.08
N ALA A 162 10.98 10.98 20.26
CA ALA A 162 11.51 9.71 20.77
C ALA A 162 11.15 8.53 19.88
N VAL A 163 9.92 8.48 19.36
CA VAL A 163 9.49 7.48 18.37
C VAL A 163 10.32 7.61 17.09
N GLY A 164 10.46 8.81 16.53
CA GLY A 164 11.30 9.05 15.35
C GLY A 164 12.75 8.65 15.58
N TYR A 165 13.32 8.99 16.73
CA TYR A 165 14.68 8.64 17.13
C TYR A 165 14.87 7.12 17.22
N TYR A 166 13.92 6.40 17.81
CA TYR A 166 13.91 4.94 17.85
C TYR A 166 13.89 4.34 16.43
N PHE A 167 13.00 4.82 15.57
CA PHE A 167 12.92 4.36 14.18
C PHE A 167 14.21 4.64 13.40
N GLY A 168 14.82 5.82 13.55
CA GLY A 168 16.08 6.12 12.91
C GLY A 168 17.24 5.24 13.43
N GLY A 169 17.26 4.92 14.73
CA GLY A 169 18.15 3.92 15.31
C GLY A 169 17.92 2.52 14.74
N ALA A 170 16.66 2.12 14.59
CA ALA A 170 16.29 0.86 13.94
C ALA A 170 16.76 0.81 12.49
N ILE A 171 16.62 1.90 11.72
CA ILE A 171 17.14 2.03 10.35
C ILE A 171 18.67 1.82 10.33
N LYS A 172 19.41 2.44 11.25
CA LYS A 172 20.87 2.28 11.37
C LYS A 172 21.27 0.82 11.65
N SER A 173 20.54 0.13 12.52
CA SER A 173 20.76 -1.29 12.82
C SER A 173 20.35 -2.22 11.68
N SER A 174 19.27 -1.87 10.96
CA SER A 174 18.76 -2.64 9.83
C SER A 174 19.72 -2.57 8.65
N ARG A 175 20.40 -1.43 8.42
CA ARG A 175 21.46 -1.34 7.40
C ARG A 175 22.59 -2.32 7.69
N TYR A 176 23.03 -2.43 8.95
CA TYR A 176 24.01 -3.43 9.37
C TYR A 176 23.51 -4.88 9.20
N PHE A 177 22.22 -5.12 9.50
CA PHE A 177 21.57 -6.41 9.30
C PHE A 177 21.48 -6.77 7.81
N PHE A 178 21.04 -5.84 6.96
CA PHE A 178 20.93 -6.03 5.51
C PHE A 178 22.30 -6.12 4.83
N ASP A 179 23.33 -5.38 5.29
CA ASP A 179 24.69 -5.48 4.78
C ASP A 179 25.33 -6.83 5.18
N THR A 180 25.10 -7.29 6.42
CA THR A 180 25.56 -8.61 6.89
C THR A 180 24.82 -9.74 6.15
N LEU A 181 23.51 -9.60 5.96
CA LEU A 181 22.70 -10.55 5.21
C LEU A 181 23.10 -10.57 3.72
N ALA A 182 23.38 -9.42 3.12
CA ALA A 182 23.91 -9.33 1.77
C ALA A 182 25.28 -10.00 1.66
N PHE A 183 26.17 -9.80 2.63
CA PHE A 183 27.47 -10.49 2.67
C PHE A 183 27.31 -12.02 2.80
N ILE A 184 26.39 -12.50 3.64
CA ILE A 184 26.07 -13.92 3.78
C ILE A 184 25.49 -14.49 2.48
N ILE A 185 24.56 -13.78 1.84
CA ILE A 185 23.95 -14.19 0.56
C ILE A 185 24.99 -14.20 -0.55
N ILE A 186 25.84 -13.18 -0.67
CA ILE A 186 26.93 -13.11 -1.65
C ILE A 186 27.92 -14.26 -1.41
N SER A 187 28.30 -14.51 -0.16
CA SER A 187 29.18 -15.62 0.20
C SER A 187 28.54 -16.97 -0.14
N ALA A 188 27.24 -17.16 0.13
CA ALA A 188 26.50 -18.35 -0.22
C ALA A 188 26.37 -18.55 -1.74
N VAL A 189 26.18 -17.47 -2.51
CA VAL A 189 26.14 -17.50 -3.98
C VAL A 189 27.51 -17.84 -4.56
N VAL A 190 28.60 -17.27 -4.02
CA VAL A 190 29.97 -17.60 -4.41
C VAL A 190 30.29 -19.05 -4.09
N LEU A 191 29.94 -19.53 -2.88
CA LEU A 191 30.12 -20.93 -2.48
C LEU A 191 29.28 -21.87 -3.34
N PHE A 192 28.03 -21.52 -3.66
CA PHE A 192 27.18 -22.29 -4.56
C PHE A 192 27.74 -22.31 -5.99
N TRP A 193 28.30 -21.21 -6.48
CA TRP A 193 28.95 -21.14 -7.78
C TRP A 193 30.23 -21.97 -7.84
N LEU A 194 31.06 -21.92 -6.79
CA LEU A 194 32.26 -22.75 -6.65
C LEU A 194 31.89 -24.24 -6.52
N TYR A 195 30.88 -24.57 -5.72
CA TYR A 195 30.33 -25.92 -5.61
C TYR A 195 29.79 -26.42 -6.95
N ARG A 196 28.97 -25.61 -7.65
CA ARG A 196 28.46 -25.93 -8.98
C ARG A 196 29.59 -26.13 -9.97
N ARG A 197 30.62 -25.28 -9.96
CA ARG A 197 31.80 -25.39 -10.84
C ARG A 197 32.62 -26.64 -10.52
N TYR A 198 32.81 -26.97 -9.24
CA TYR A 198 33.47 -28.19 -8.79
C TYR A 198 32.69 -29.44 -9.22
N VAL A 199 31.38 -29.47 -8.94
CA VAL A 199 30.44 -30.53 -9.36
C VAL A 199 30.44 -30.69 -10.87
N HIS A 200 30.41 -29.60 -11.64
CA HIS A 200 30.41 -29.67 -13.11
C HIS A 200 31.75 -30.15 -13.68
N LYS A 201 32.87 -29.88 -12.98
CA LYS A 201 34.21 -30.33 -13.38
C LYS A 201 34.48 -31.79 -13.00
N HIS A 202 33.88 -32.29 -11.93
CA HIS A 202 34.16 -33.62 -11.37
C HIS A 202 33.04 -34.65 -11.58
N ILE A 203 31.79 -34.23 -11.85
CA ILE A 203 30.70 -35.12 -12.25
C ILE A 203 30.68 -35.18 -13.78
N LYS A 204 31.49 -36.07 -14.34
CA LYS A 204 31.16 -36.69 -15.63
C LYS A 204 29.86 -37.47 -15.44
N VAL A 205 28.89 -37.19 -16.30
CA VAL A 205 27.53 -37.76 -16.33
C VAL A 205 27.52 -39.22 -15.87
N MET A 206 26.98 -39.48 -14.68
CA MET A 206 26.85 -40.86 -14.20
C MET A 206 25.81 -41.60 -15.07
N PRO A 207 26.11 -42.83 -15.53
CA PRO A 207 25.24 -43.60 -16.43
C PRO A 207 23.79 -43.79 -15.94
N TRP A 208 23.55 -43.73 -14.63
CA TRP A 208 22.23 -43.96 -14.05
C TRP A 208 21.19 -42.86 -14.36
N TYR A 209 21.61 -41.63 -14.68
CA TYR A 209 20.70 -40.51 -14.99
C TYR A 209 19.99 -40.68 -16.34
N LYS A 210 20.57 -41.44 -17.29
CA LYS A 210 19.90 -41.79 -18.56
C LYS A 210 18.84 -42.88 -18.42
N ASN A 211 18.93 -43.70 -17.36
CA ASN A 211 17.99 -44.80 -17.12
C ASN A 211 16.76 -44.37 -16.32
N PHE A 212 16.78 -43.21 -15.65
CA PHE A 212 15.64 -42.68 -14.90
C PHE A 212 14.61 -41.96 -15.79
N ILE A 213 14.99 -41.59 -17.02
CA ILE A 213 14.08 -40.99 -18.04
C ILE A 213 13.81 -42.01 -19.17
N GLY A 214 14.13 -43.29 -18.96
CA GLY A 214 13.84 -44.36 -19.90
C GLY A 214 12.47 -44.99 -19.63
N ASN A 215 11.77 -45.31 -20.73
CA ASN A 215 10.82 -46.42 -20.88
C ASN A 215 10.03 -46.83 -19.64
N GLY A 216 8.76 -46.43 -19.59
CA GLY A 216 7.80 -46.89 -18.59
C GLY A 216 6.41 -47.10 -19.19
N GLU A 217 6.30 -48.00 -20.16
CA GLU A 217 5.05 -48.75 -20.35
C GLU A 217 4.93 -49.75 -19.19
N SER A 218 3.95 -49.57 -18.31
CA SER A 218 3.30 -50.72 -17.67
C SER A 218 1.85 -50.39 -17.32
N ASP A 219 1.00 -51.29 -17.80
CA ASP A 219 -0.45 -51.37 -17.67
C ASP A 219 -0.87 -51.41 -16.18
N THR A 220 -1.62 -50.41 -15.73
CA THR A 220 -2.50 -50.54 -14.57
C THR A 220 -3.86 -49.92 -14.90
N ARG A 221 -4.74 -50.74 -15.47
CA ARG A 221 -6.18 -50.48 -15.51
C ARG A 221 -6.76 -50.40 -14.11
N ILE A 222 -7.00 -49.18 -13.62
CA ILE A 222 -8.05 -48.91 -12.65
C ILE A 222 -9.20 -48.25 -13.41
N LYS A 223 -10.22 -49.06 -13.72
CA LYS A 223 -11.52 -48.58 -14.19
C LYS A 223 -12.18 -47.77 -13.08
N THR A 224 -12.17 -46.46 -13.19
CA THR A 224 -13.23 -45.62 -12.64
C THR A 224 -14.03 -45.02 -13.78
N LYS A 225 -15.35 -45.19 -13.67
CA LYS A 225 -16.32 -44.88 -14.72
C LYS A 225 -16.21 -43.42 -15.15
N SER A 226 -15.94 -43.24 -16.43
CA SER A 226 -16.09 -42.02 -17.21
C SER A 226 -17.41 -41.31 -16.85
N LYS A 227 -17.27 -40.15 -16.21
CA LYS A 227 -18.24 -39.07 -16.31
C LYS A 227 -17.57 -38.10 -17.29
N THR A 228 -18.16 -37.91 -18.46
CA THR A 228 -17.74 -36.94 -19.46
C THR A 228 -17.64 -35.56 -18.83
N THR A 229 -16.45 -35.18 -18.35
CA THR A 229 -16.13 -33.84 -17.88
C THR A 229 -15.62 -33.07 -19.09
N THR A 230 -16.38 -32.07 -19.51
CA THR A 230 -15.92 -31.05 -20.44
C THR A 230 -14.65 -30.42 -19.88
N LYS A 231 -13.55 -30.49 -20.64
CA LYS A 231 -12.26 -29.91 -20.26
C LYS A 231 -12.42 -28.39 -20.12
N THR A 232 -12.06 -27.83 -18.96
CA THR A 232 -12.13 -26.38 -18.70
C THR A 232 -11.24 -25.63 -19.68
N LYS A 233 -11.79 -24.61 -20.35
CA LYS A 233 -11.06 -23.78 -21.32
C LYS A 233 -10.33 -22.63 -20.62
N ILE A 234 -9.10 -22.38 -21.02
CA ILE A 234 -8.30 -21.25 -20.52
C ILE A 234 -8.19 -20.20 -21.62
N PHE A 235 -8.77 -19.03 -21.39
CA PHE A 235 -8.64 -17.88 -22.29
C PHE A 235 -7.51 -16.98 -21.79
N ILE A 236 -6.63 -16.54 -22.69
CA ILE A 236 -5.51 -15.68 -22.33
C ILE A 236 -5.43 -14.43 -23.21
N GLY A 237 -5.20 -13.27 -22.59
CA GLY A 237 -5.23 -11.96 -23.25
C GLY A 237 -4.21 -10.98 -22.68
N THR A 238 -3.71 -10.05 -23.49
CA THR A 238 -2.73 -9.01 -23.07
C THR A 238 -2.69 -7.84 -24.04
N ASP A 239 -2.17 -6.70 -23.58
CA ASP A 239 -1.60 -5.63 -24.41
C ASP A 239 -0.10 -5.88 -24.71
N HIS A 240 0.56 -4.90 -25.31
CA HIS A 240 1.99 -4.89 -25.58
C HIS A 240 2.86 -5.15 -24.35
N ALA A 241 2.45 -4.70 -23.16
CA ALA A 241 3.27 -4.78 -21.96
C ALA A 241 3.42 -6.23 -21.46
N GLY A 242 2.42 -7.08 -21.69
CA GLY A 242 2.46 -8.51 -21.35
C GLY A 242 2.68 -9.45 -22.55
N PHE A 243 2.84 -8.94 -23.77
CA PHE A 243 2.89 -9.73 -25.01
C PHE A 243 3.89 -10.90 -24.98
N GLU A 244 5.14 -10.63 -24.64
CA GLU A 244 6.20 -11.66 -24.57
C GLU A 244 5.92 -12.71 -23.49
N LEU A 245 5.47 -12.27 -22.32
CA LEU A 245 5.17 -13.16 -21.19
C LEU A 245 3.95 -14.04 -21.50
N LYS A 246 2.93 -13.50 -22.18
CA LYS A 246 1.78 -14.28 -22.66
C LYS A 246 2.23 -15.42 -23.56
N GLY A 247 3.10 -15.16 -24.55
CA GLY A 247 3.58 -16.19 -25.46
C GLY A 247 4.25 -17.36 -24.73
N LYS A 248 5.05 -17.06 -23.71
CA LYS A 248 5.70 -18.03 -22.84
C LYS A 248 4.69 -18.83 -22.00
N LEU A 249 3.69 -18.17 -21.42
CA LEU A 249 2.62 -18.83 -20.65
C LEU A 249 1.74 -19.71 -21.51
N VAL A 250 1.35 -19.28 -22.72
CA VAL A 250 0.57 -20.11 -23.67
C VAL A 250 1.29 -21.43 -23.92
N LYS A 251 2.59 -21.37 -24.24
CA LYS A 251 3.40 -22.56 -24.49
C LYS A 251 3.48 -23.46 -23.24
N PHE A 252 3.77 -22.87 -22.08
CA PHE A 252 3.86 -23.58 -20.82
C PHE A 252 2.56 -24.32 -20.46
N LEU A 253 1.42 -23.62 -20.50
CA LEU A 253 0.12 -24.18 -20.15
C LEU A 253 -0.33 -25.27 -21.13
N LYS A 254 -0.09 -25.09 -22.44
CA LYS A 254 -0.34 -26.15 -23.43
C LYS A 254 0.51 -27.39 -23.18
N ASN A 255 1.78 -27.22 -22.78
CA ASN A 255 2.66 -28.34 -22.42
C ASN A 255 2.18 -29.10 -21.18
N LEU A 256 1.49 -28.42 -20.25
CA LEU A 256 0.83 -29.06 -19.10
C LEU A 256 -0.50 -29.75 -19.48
N GLY A 257 -0.91 -29.69 -20.74
CA GLY A 257 -2.13 -30.33 -21.24
C GLY A 257 -3.38 -29.48 -21.09
N TYR A 258 -3.30 -28.19 -20.77
CA TYR A 258 -4.46 -27.30 -20.72
C TYR A 258 -4.98 -26.95 -22.12
N ASP A 259 -6.29 -26.71 -22.24
CA ASP A 259 -6.92 -26.21 -23.47
C ASP A 259 -6.87 -24.66 -23.47
N VAL A 260 -5.84 -24.10 -24.10
CA VAL A 260 -5.53 -22.65 -24.05
C VAL A 260 -5.89 -21.97 -25.35
N ILE A 261 -6.74 -20.95 -25.26
CA ILE A 261 -7.23 -20.12 -26.36
C ILE A 261 -6.67 -18.71 -26.20
N ASP A 262 -5.84 -18.28 -27.15
CA ASP A 262 -5.24 -16.95 -27.17
C ASP A 262 -6.21 -15.93 -27.81
N LYS A 263 -6.56 -14.88 -27.05
CA LYS A 263 -7.46 -13.78 -27.44
C LYS A 263 -6.70 -12.50 -27.79
N GLY A 264 -5.38 -12.58 -27.97
CA GLY A 264 -4.52 -11.47 -28.37
C GLY A 264 -3.80 -10.81 -27.18
N ALA A 265 -2.99 -9.78 -27.41
CA ALA A 265 -2.56 -9.26 -28.70
C ALA A 265 -1.84 -10.33 -29.54
N TYR A 266 -2.10 -10.39 -30.84
CA TYR A 266 -1.52 -11.41 -31.74
C TYR A 266 -0.17 -11.02 -32.34
N LYS A 267 0.15 -9.73 -32.25
CA LYS A 267 1.42 -9.11 -32.63
C LYS A 267 1.78 -8.08 -31.57
N TYR A 268 3.07 -7.79 -31.43
CA TYR A 268 3.52 -6.68 -30.59
C TYR A 268 3.20 -5.35 -31.29
N ASP A 269 2.55 -4.44 -30.58
CA ASP A 269 2.23 -3.08 -31.02
C ASP A 269 2.22 -2.15 -29.81
N GLU A 270 3.24 -1.32 -29.64
CA GLU A 270 3.41 -0.46 -28.45
C GLU A 270 2.25 0.52 -28.23
N ALA A 271 1.46 0.80 -29.27
CA ALA A 271 0.30 1.68 -29.20
C ALA A 271 -1.03 0.95 -28.99
N ASP A 272 -1.02 -0.36 -28.71
CA ASP A 272 -2.25 -1.12 -28.47
C ASP A 272 -2.90 -0.81 -27.12
N ASP A 273 -4.23 -1.02 -27.07
CA ASP A 273 -5.03 -0.81 -25.88
C ASP A 273 -5.42 -2.15 -25.25
N TYR A 274 -5.08 -2.35 -23.98
CA TYR A 274 -5.44 -3.57 -23.23
C TYR A 274 -6.96 -3.84 -23.20
N THR A 275 -7.77 -2.79 -23.33
CA THR A 275 -9.22 -2.86 -23.17
C THR A 275 -9.88 -3.81 -24.18
N ASP A 276 -9.39 -3.87 -25.42
CA ASP A 276 -9.94 -4.73 -26.47
C ASP A 276 -9.69 -6.21 -26.16
N PHE A 277 -8.43 -6.59 -25.91
CA PHE A 277 -8.04 -7.98 -25.71
C PHE A 277 -8.58 -8.56 -24.39
N VAL A 278 -8.55 -7.76 -23.33
CA VAL A 278 -9.08 -8.18 -22.02
C VAL A 278 -10.59 -8.36 -22.08
N SER A 279 -11.31 -7.49 -22.80
CA SER A 279 -12.76 -7.63 -23.00
C SER A 279 -13.13 -8.92 -23.70
N PHE A 280 -12.32 -9.40 -24.65
CA PHE A 280 -12.57 -10.70 -25.29
C PHE A 280 -12.41 -11.87 -24.33
N VAL A 281 -11.41 -11.84 -23.44
CA VAL A 281 -11.26 -12.86 -22.38
C VAL A 281 -12.45 -12.79 -21.42
N ALA A 282 -12.74 -11.61 -20.87
CA ALA A 282 -13.80 -11.41 -19.90
C ALA A 282 -15.18 -11.82 -20.43
N LYS A 283 -15.47 -11.55 -21.71
CA LYS A 283 -16.71 -11.97 -22.37
C LYS A 283 -16.88 -13.50 -22.43
N GLU A 284 -15.81 -14.24 -22.71
CA GLU A 284 -15.86 -15.71 -22.73
C GLU A 284 -16.12 -16.28 -21.33
N ILE A 285 -15.48 -15.68 -20.31
CA ILE A 285 -15.68 -16.08 -18.91
C ILE A 285 -17.09 -15.75 -18.44
N SER A 286 -17.59 -14.56 -18.80
CA SER A 286 -18.95 -14.11 -18.47
C SER A 286 -20.02 -15.05 -19.02
N ASN A 287 -19.82 -15.53 -20.25
CA ASN A 287 -20.74 -16.45 -20.93
C ASN A 287 -20.66 -17.89 -20.41
N ASN A 288 -19.50 -18.32 -19.89
CA ASN A 288 -19.26 -19.72 -19.48
C ASN A 288 -18.53 -19.82 -18.13
N PRO A 289 -19.03 -19.21 -17.04
CA PRO A 289 -18.26 -19.00 -15.80
C PRO A 289 -17.85 -20.31 -15.10
N ASP A 290 -18.60 -21.39 -15.30
CA ASP A 290 -18.33 -22.70 -14.67
C ASP A 290 -17.33 -23.55 -15.47
N ASN A 291 -17.17 -23.29 -16.76
CA ASN A 291 -16.39 -24.12 -17.69
C ASN A 291 -15.21 -23.38 -18.34
N SER A 292 -14.89 -22.19 -17.83
CA SER A 292 -13.79 -21.39 -18.34
C SER A 292 -13.03 -20.65 -17.24
N LYS A 293 -11.76 -20.36 -17.52
CA LYS A 293 -10.88 -19.53 -16.69
C LYS A 293 -10.10 -18.57 -17.58
N GLY A 294 -9.83 -17.37 -17.08
CA GLY A 294 -9.07 -16.34 -17.78
C GLY A 294 -7.71 -16.10 -17.15
N ILE A 295 -6.70 -15.85 -17.98
CA ILE A 295 -5.45 -15.24 -17.56
C ILE A 295 -5.26 -13.99 -18.39
N ILE A 296 -5.13 -12.83 -17.76
CA ILE A 296 -4.90 -11.57 -18.45
C ILE A 296 -3.59 -10.97 -17.99
N LEU A 297 -2.92 -10.23 -18.86
CA LEU A 297 -1.64 -9.60 -18.56
C LEU A 297 -1.67 -8.15 -19.03
N GLY A 298 -0.92 -7.32 -18.32
CA GLY A 298 -0.58 -5.97 -18.76
C GLY A 298 0.56 -5.41 -17.94
N GLY A 299 0.78 -4.10 -18.02
CA GLY A 299 1.90 -3.47 -17.30
C GLY A 299 1.88 -3.76 -15.80
N SER A 300 0.76 -3.44 -15.14
CA SER A 300 0.53 -3.69 -13.71
C SER A 300 -0.49 -4.78 -13.41
N GLY A 301 -1.31 -5.17 -14.39
CA GLY A 301 -2.43 -6.09 -14.19
C GLY A 301 -3.67 -5.43 -13.56
N GLN A 302 -3.58 -4.16 -13.16
CA GLN A 302 -4.68 -3.47 -12.46
C GLN A 302 -5.76 -3.01 -13.44
N GLY A 303 -5.37 -2.32 -14.52
CA GLY A 303 -6.33 -1.83 -15.52
C GLY A 303 -7.09 -2.97 -16.17
N GLU A 304 -6.37 -4.05 -16.45
CA GLU A 304 -6.90 -5.30 -17.01
C GLU A 304 -7.95 -5.91 -16.07
N ALA A 305 -7.68 -5.95 -14.77
CA ALA A 305 -8.66 -6.44 -13.80
C ALA A 305 -9.89 -5.52 -13.66
N MET A 306 -9.69 -4.21 -13.68
CA MET A 306 -10.78 -3.23 -13.54
C MET A 306 -11.77 -3.31 -14.71
N ILE A 307 -11.31 -3.57 -15.94
CA ILE A 307 -12.19 -3.74 -17.09
C ILE A 307 -12.84 -5.13 -17.10
N SER A 308 -12.12 -6.19 -16.75
CA SER A 308 -12.68 -7.55 -16.74
C SER A 308 -13.82 -7.69 -15.73
N ASP A 309 -13.70 -7.08 -14.55
CA ASP A 309 -14.76 -7.08 -13.51
C ASP A 309 -16.02 -6.27 -13.89
N ARG A 310 -16.04 -5.59 -15.06
CA ARG A 310 -17.28 -4.99 -15.61
C ARG A 310 -18.20 -6.01 -16.25
N PHE A 311 -17.70 -7.22 -16.53
CA PHE A 311 -18.49 -8.27 -17.15
C PHE A 311 -19.20 -9.10 -16.09
N LYS A 312 -20.47 -9.43 -16.37
CA LYS A 312 -21.29 -10.22 -15.44
C LYS A 312 -20.61 -11.56 -15.14
N ASN A 313 -20.69 -12.02 -13.89
CA ASN A 313 -20.09 -13.26 -13.41
C ASN A 313 -18.55 -13.30 -13.43
N VAL A 314 -17.85 -12.20 -13.77
CA VAL A 314 -16.39 -12.15 -13.75
C VAL A 314 -15.91 -11.70 -12.37
N ARG A 315 -14.86 -12.36 -11.89
CA ARG A 315 -14.17 -12.07 -10.64
C ARG A 315 -12.68 -12.19 -10.87
N THR A 316 -11.98 -11.07 -10.79
CA THR A 316 -10.57 -11.01 -11.16
C THR A 316 -9.68 -10.83 -9.94
N ALA A 317 -8.61 -11.61 -9.86
CA ALA A 317 -7.55 -11.43 -8.88
C ALA A 317 -6.31 -10.85 -9.57
N VAL A 318 -5.63 -9.89 -8.94
CA VAL A 318 -4.40 -9.31 -9.47
C VAL A 318 -3.20 -9.87 -8.72
N TYR A 319 -2.18 -10.28 -9.45
CA TYR A 319 -0.88 -10.64 -8.91
C TYR A 319 0.24 -9.88 -9.63
N TYR A 320 1.01 -9.14 -8.85
CA TYR A 320 2.14 -8.33 -9.33
C TYR A 320 3.41 -8.62 -8.51
N GLY A 321 3.52 -9.83 -7.95
CA GLY A 321 4.66 -10.29 -7.15
C GLY A 321 4.40 -10.28 -5.65
N GLY A 322 5.24 -11.00 -4.90
CA GLY A 322 5.13 -11.17 -3.46
C GLY A 322 4.55 -12.53 -3.06
N ASP A 323 3.90 -12.61 -1.89
CA ASP A 323 3.41 -13.86 -1.32
C ASP A 323 2.38 -14.54 -2.21
N THR A 324 2.67 -15.77 -2.66
CA THR A 324 1.77 -16.56 -3.51
C THR A 324 0.50 -17.01 -2.80
N GLU A 325 0.43 -16.90 -1.47
CA GLU A 325 -0.78 -17.22 -0.71
C GLU A 325 -1.97 -16.38 -1.18
N VAL A 326 -1.77 -15.11 -1.60
CA VAL A 326 -2.86 -14.28 -2.14
C VAL A 326 -3.49 -14.88 -3.41
N VAL A 327 -2.70 -15.58 -4.21
CA VAL A 327 -3.15 -16.27 -5.43
C VAL A 327 -4.03 -17.46 -5.05
N LYS A 328 -3.58 -18.26 -4.08
CA LYS A 328 -4.32 -19.42 -3.58
C LYS A 328 -5.64 -18.98 -2.93
N LEU A 329 -5.60 -17.98 -2.05
CA LEU A 329 -6.79 -17.42 -1.41
C LEU A 329 -7.77 -16.82 -2.41
N SER A 330 -7.29 -16.26 -3.53
CA SER A 330 -8.18 -15.76 -4.58
C SER A 330 -9.08 -16.85 -5.19
N ARG A 331 -8.57 -18.09 -5.29
CA ARG A 331 -9.36 -19.25 -5.73
C ARG A 331 -10.21 -19.78 -4.59
N GLU A 332 -9.62 -20.01 -3.42
CA GLU A 332 -10.30 -20.64 -2.28
C GLU A 332 -11.45 -19.78 -1.74
N HIS A 333 -11.27 -18.46 -1.64
CA HIS A 333 -12.21 -17.56 -0.98
C HIS A 333 -13.10 -16.79 -1.94
N ASN A 334 -12.57 -16.39 -3.09
CA ASN A 334 -13.29 -15.49 -4.02
C ASN A 334 -13.81 -16.22 -5.26
N ASP A 335 -13.42 -17.48 -5.46
CA ASP A 335 -13.62 -18.20 -6.73
C ASP A 335 -13.28 -17.30 -7.93
N ALA A 336 -12.15 -16.59 -7.85
CA ALA A 336 -11.70 -15.70 -8.92
C ALA A 336 -11.55 -16.51 -10.21
N ASN A 337 -12.30 -16.18 -11.25
CA ASN A 337 -12.29 -16.90 -12.52
C ASN A 337 -11.39 -16.24 -13.57
N ILE A 338 -10.78 -15.10 -13.24
CA ILE A 338 -9.68 -14.51 -13.98
C ILE A 338 -8.51 -14.20 -13.04
N LEU A 339 -7.29 -14.50 -13.50
CA LEU A 339 -6.03 -14.05 -12.89
C LEU A 339 -5.38 -13.00 -13.78
N SER A 340 -5.19 -11.80 -13.25
CA SER A 340 -4.48 -10.71 -13.88
C SER A 340 -3.03 -10.65 -13.40
N LEU A 341 -2.07 -10.64 -14.32
CA LEU A 341 -0.65 -10.63 -14.03
C LEU A 341 -0.01 -9.29 -14.40
N GLY A 342 0.66 -8.66 -13.44
CA GLY A 342 1.48 -7.47 -13.67
C GLY A 342 2.82 -7.83 -14.31
N ALA A 343 2.86 -7.86 -15.64
CA ALA A 343 3.99 -8.37 -16.42
C ALA A 343 5.31 -7.60 -16.17
N ARG A 344 5.26 -6.33 -15.74
CA ARG A 344 6.47 -5.54 -15.41
C ARG A 344 7.04 -5.86 -14.03
N PHE A 345 6.31 -6.59 -13.19
CA PHE A 345 6.66 -6.79 -11.78
C PHE A 345 7.09 -8.21 -11.43
N ILE A 346 6.80 -9.19 -12.30
CA ILE A 346 7.05 -10.61 -12.03
C ILE A 346 7.96 -11.24 -13.08
N THR A 347 8.69 -12.27 -12.67
CA THR A 347 9.53 -13.06 -13.60
C THR A 347 8.71 -14.07 -14.39
N GLU A 348 9.26 -14.59 -15.49
CA GLU A 348 8.63 -15.67 -16.28
C GLU A 348 8.35 -16.92 -15.44
N GLU A 349 9.31 -17.34 -14.60
CA GLU A 349 9.16 -18.53 -13.76
C GLU A 349 8.13 -18.34 -12.65
N GLU A 350 8.07 -17.13 -12.08
CA GLU A 350 7.05 -16.75 -11.10
C GLU A 350 5.66 -16.75 -11.75
N ALA A 351 5.50 -16.15 -12.93
CA ALA A 351 4.24 -16.16 -13.67
C ALA A 351 3.77 -17.59 -13.99
N LYS A 352 4.67 -18.49 -14.43
CA LYS A 352 4.34 -19.90 -14.67
C LYS A 352 3.90 -20.61 -13.38
N THR A 353 4.64 -20.39 -12.30
CA THR A 353 4.36 -21.00 -10.99
C THR A 353 3.00 -20.56 -10.47
N VAL A 354 2.73 -19.26 -10.51
CA VAL A 354 1.49 -18.66 -10.02
C VAL A 354 0.30 -19.02 -10.90
N ALA A 355 0.45 -19.02 -12.23
CA ALA A 355 -0.60 -19.49 -13.14
C ALA A 355 -0.97 -20.95 -12.87
N LYS A 356 0.03 -21.82 -12.69
CA LYS A 356 -0.21 -23.23 -12.36
C LYS A 356 -0.88 -23.38 -10.99
N LEU A 357 -0.36 -22.71 -9.95
CA LEU A 357 -0.93 -22.72 -8.61
C LEU A 357 -2.40 -22.31 -8.63
N TRP A 358 -2.71 -21.21 -9.31
CA TRP A 358 -4.07 -20.69 -9.43
C TRP A 358 -5.01 -21.66 -10.16
N LEU A 359 -4.55 -22.28 -11.26
CA LEU A 359 -5.35 -23.27 -12.00
C LEU A 359 -5.58 -24.56 -11.21
N ASP A 360 -4.59 -25.00 -10.44
CA ASP A 360 -4.65 -26.22 -9.63
C ASP A 360 -5.47 -26.03 -8.34
N THR A 361 -5.63 -24.79 -7.87
CA THR A 361 -6.31 -24.49 -6.61
C THR A 361 -7.84 -24.51 -6.78
N PRO A 362 -8.57 -25.44 -6.12
CA PRO A 362 -10.02 -25.49 -6.19
C PRO A 362 -10.67 -24.38 -5.34
N PHE A 363 -11.91 -24.02 -5.69
CA PHE A 363 -12.73 -23.20 -4.81
C PHE A 363 -13.11 -24.00 -3.56
N SER A 364 -12.98 -23.40 -2.37
CA SER A 364 -13.23 -24.06 -1.08
C SER A 364 -14.68 -24.48 -0.89
N LYS A 365 -15.62 -23.75 -1.51
CA LYS A 365 -17.08 -23.93 -1.37
C LYS A 365 -17.60 -23.75 0.06
N GLU A 366 -16.84 -23.13 0.96
CA GLU A 366 -17.37 -22.82 2.29
C GLU A 366 -18.55 -21.85 2.21
N GLU A 367 -19.55 -22.04 3.07
CA GLU A 367 -20.80 -21.29 3.03
C GLU A 367 -20.60 -19.77 3.08
N ARG A 368 -19.67 -19.29 3.91
CA ARG A 368 -19.33 -17.86 4.02
C ARG A 368 -18.80 -17.28 2.70
N HIS A 369 -18.05 -18.05 1.93
CA HIS A 369 -17.48 -17.62 0.65
C HIS A 369 -18.54 -17.63 -0.44
N VAL A 370 -19.33 -18.70 -0.52
CA VAL A 370 -20.47 -18.80 -1.44
C VAL A 370 -21.48 -17.66 -1.21
N ARG A 371 -21.81 -17.35 0.05
CA ARG A 371 -22.72 -16.26 0.39
C ARG A 371 -22.20 -14.90 -0.11
N ARG A 372 -20.94 -14.57 0.17
CA ARG A 372 -20.32 -13.30 -0.27
C ARG A 372 -20.25 -13.17 -1.79
N ILE A 373 -19.97 -14.28 -2.50
CA ILE A 373 -19.99 -14.27 -3.97
C ILE A 373 -21.39 -13.97 -4.51
N LYS A 374 -22.44 -14.59 -3.93
CA LYS A 374 -23.83 -14.27 -4.31
C LYS A 374 -24.20 -12.81 -4.04
N GLU A 375 -23.71 -12.23 -2.94
CA GLU A 375 -23.87 -10.80 -2.65
C GLU A 375 -23.21 -9.93 -3.74
N ILE A 376 -21.97 -10.24 -4.14
CA ILE A 376 -21.28 -9.54 -5.23
C ILE A 376 -22.05 -9.65 -6.55
N GLU A 377 -22.49 -10.86 -6.90
CA GLU A 377 -23.25 -11.11 -8.14
C GLU A 377 -24.59 -10.36 -8.14
N SER A 378 -25.21 -10.16 -6.98
CA SER A 378 -26.45 -9.37 -6.85
C SER A 378 -26.25 -7.86 -7.07
N LEU A 379 -25.04 -7.34 -6.78
CA LEU A 379 -24.67 -5.92 -6.95
C LEU A 379 -24.19 -5.61 -8.37
N SER A 380 -23.93 -6.63 -9.17
CA SER A 380 -23.40 -6.48 -10.53
C SER A 380 -24.50 -5.92 -11.45
N PHE A 381 -24.65 -4.58 -11.47
CA PHE A 381 -25.57 -3.89 -12.37
C PHE A 381 -25.21 -4.26 -13.81
N GLY A 382 -26.17 -4.85 -14.53
CA GLY A 382 -26.01 -5.23 -15.92
C GLY A 382 -25.50 -4.05 -16.74
N ALA A 383 -24.33 -4.21 -17.36
CA ALA A 383 -23.85 -3.30 -18.39
C ALA A 383 -24.96 -3.21 -19.45
N THR A 384 -25.67 -2.09 -19.43
CA THR A 384 -26.73 -1.81 -20.39
C THR A 384 -26.05 -1.17 -21.59
N LYS A 385 -26.14 -1.89 -22.71
CA LYS A 385 -25.64 -1.62 -24.08
C LYS A 385 -24.23 -2.06 -24.40
#